data_AF-A0A4P5TR52-F1
#
_entry.id   AF-A0A4P5TR52-F1
#
_cell.length_a   1.000
_cell.length_b   1.000
_cell.length_c   1.000
_cell.angle_alpha   90.00
_cell.angle_beta   90.00
_cell.angle_gamma   90.00
#
_symmetry.space_group_name_H-M   'P 1'
#
loop_
_entity.id
_entity.type
_entity.pdbx_description
1 polymer ?
#
loop_
_entity_poly.entity_id
_entity_poly.type
_entity_poly.pdbx_seq_one_letter_code
_entity_poly.pdbx_strand_id
1 'polypeptide(L)' 'MKKALTLFAGVAVVAMLFSSCKKDYTCTCTSAGVSTPATFVKVSKKDATDACNQLNTTWALLAGSCKLN' A
#
# COMPACT_ATOMS: atom_id res chain seq x y z
N MET A 1 -17.15 -38.96 -19.86
CA MET A 1 -16.03 -37.99 -19.80
C MET A 1 -16.35 -36.71 -20.58
N LYS A 2 -17.31 -35.85 -20.16
CA LYS A 2 -17.57 -34.55 -20.82
C LYS A 2 -18.11 -33.43 -19.90
N LYS A 3 -18.28 -33.66 -18.59
CA LYS A 3 -18.96 -32.71 -17.67
C LYS A 3 -18.05 -32.07 -16.61
N ALA A 4 -16.77 -32.40 -16.58
CA ALA A 4 -15.84 -31.93 -15.55
C ALA A 4 -14.96 -30.74 -16.00
N LEU A 5 -14.95 -30.40 -17.29
CA LEU A 5 -14.05 -29.37 -17.82
C LEU A 5 -14.58 -27.93 -17.66
N THR A 6 -15.87 -27.76 -17.34
CA THR A 6 -16.51 -26.43 -17.29
C THR A 6 -16.39 -25.72 -15.93
N LEU A 7 -15.91 -26.39 -14.88
CA LEU A 7 -15.74 -25.79 -13.55
C LEU A 7 -14.38 -25.10 -13.34
N PHE A 8 -13.42 -25.28 -14.25
CA PHE A 8 -12.08 -24.68 -14.14
C PHE A 8 -11.93 -23.32 -14.83
N ALA A 9 -12.93 -22.87 -15.62
CA ALA A 9 -12.85 -21.61 -16.34
C ALA A 9 -13.28 -20.37 -15.53
N GLY A 10 -13.94 -20.54 -14.38
CA GLY A 10 -14.51 -19.43 -13.60
C GLY A 10 -13.60 -18.80 -12.55
N VAL A 11 -12.56 -19.51 -12.09
CA VAL A 11 -11.75 -19.08 -10.92
C VAL A 11 -10.52 -18.25 -11.33
N ALA A 12 -10.08 -18.34 -12.59
CA ALA A 12 -8.87 -17.65 -13.05
C ALA A 12 -9.05 -16.13 -13.26
N VAL A 13 -10.29 -15.62 -13.34
CA VAL A 13 -10.57 -14.20 -13.66
C VAL A 13 -10.68 -13.32 -12.40
N VAL A 14 -10.99 -13.90 -11.24
CA VAL A 14 -11.16 -13.14 -9.99
C VAL A 14 -9.82 -12.63 -9.43
N ALA A 15 -8.72 -13.30 -9.74
CA ALA A 15 -7.37 -12.87 -9.32
C ALA A 15 -6.90 -11.58 -10.03
N MET A 16 -7.46 -11.24 -11.19
CA MET A 16 -7.09 -10.03 -11.94
C MET A 16 -7.82 -8.77 -11.44
N LEU A 17 -8.86 -8.92 -10.61
CA LEU A 17 -9.62 -7.81 -10.03
C LEU A 17 -8.93 -7.14 -8.84
N PHE A 18 -7.83 -7.70 -8.35
CA PHE A 18 -6.91 -7.00 -7.45
C PHE A 18 -5.93 -6.10 -8.21
N SER A 19 -6.35 -5.54 -9.35
CA SER A 19 -5.70 -4.36 -9.92
C SER A 19 -5.68 -3.31 -8.81
N SER A 20 -4.53 -3.15 -8.16
CA SER A 20 -4.41 -2.33 -6.97
C SER A 20 -4.95 -0.94 -7.28
N CYS A 21 -6.09 -0.56 -6.70
CA CYS A 21 -6.67 0.75 -6.91
C CYS A 21 -5.62 1.80 -6.51
N LYS A 22 -5.01 2.42 -7.51
CA LYS A 22 -4.02 3.47 -7.34
C LYS A 22 -4.76 4.71 -6.86
N LYS A 23 -4.37 5.22 -5.70
CA LYS A 23 -4.93 6.45 -5.16
C LYS A 23 -3.84 7.24 -4.46
N ASP A 24 -4.21 8.42 -4.00
CA ASP A 24 -3.30 9.27 -3.25
C ASP A 24 -3.31 8.83 -1.78
N TYR A 25 -2.12 8.76 -1.19
CA TYR A 25 -1.90 8.41 0.21
C TYR A 25 -0.98 9.44 0.85
N THR A 26 -1.14 9.67 2.15
CA THR A 26 -0.29 10.63 2.87
C THR A 26 0.38 9.94 4.05
N CYS A 27 1.70 9.87 4.05
CA CYS A 27 2.49 9.43 5.20
C CYS A 27 2.82 10.65 6.06
N THR A 28 2.32 10.70 7.30
CA THR A 28 2.63 11.79 8.23
C THR A 28 3.73 11.34 9.17
N CYS A 29 4.87 12.02 9.13
CA CYS A 29 6.01 11.78 10.02
C CYS A 29 6.04 12.83 11.12
N THR A 30 6.00 12.41 12.38
CA THR A 30 6.07 13.29 13.54
C THR A 30 7.37 13.07 14.30
N SER A 31 8.13 14.14 14.56
CA SER A 31 9.27 14.14 15.48
C SER A 31 9.27 15.42 16.32
N ALA A 32 9.60 15.31 17.60
CA ALA A 32 9.66 16.44 18.54
C ALA A 32 8.40 17.36 18.52
N GLY A 33 7.23 16.79 18.26
CA GLY A 33 5.95 17.51 18.17
C GLY A 33 5.67 18.19 16.83
N VAL A 34 6.57 18.08 15.85
CA VAL A 34 6.41 18.62 14.49
C VAL A 34 6.00 17.49 13.54
N SER A 35 4.89 17.68 12.82
CA SER A 35 4.38 16.73 11.82
C SER A 35 4.69 17.21 10.41
N THR A 36 5.29 16.33 9.60
CA THR A 36 5.64 16.56 8.20
C THR A 36 4.89 15.56 7.32
N PRO A 37 3.98 16.02 6.44
CA PRO A 37 3.30 15.14 5.50
C PRO A 37 4.18 14.81 4.28
N ALA A 38 4.14 13.57 3.83
CA ALA A 38 4.73 13.06 2.60
C ALA A 38 3.64 12.41 1.75
N THR A 39 3.35 12.99 0.59
CA THR A 39 2.24 12.57 -0.27
C THR A 39 2.74 11.63 -1.36
N PHE A 40 2.05 10.49 -1.54
CA PHE A 40 2.29 9.55 -2.64
C PHE A 40 1.10 9.59 -3.59
N VAL A 41 1.34 9.98 -4.84
CA VAL A 41 0.29 10.22 -5.84
C VAL A 41 0.08 8.97 -6.70
N LYS A 42 -1.18 8.53 -6.83
CA LYS A 42 -1.58 7.40 -7.69
C LYS A 42 -0.71 6.16 -7.51
N VAL A 43 -0.43 5.79 -6.26
CA VAL A 43 0.32 4.58 -5.93
C VAL A 43 -0.61 3.51 -5.37
N SER A 44 -0.17 2.24 -5.38
CA SER A 44 -0.90 1.19 -4.67
C SER A 44 -0.79 1.41 -3.16
N LYS A 45 -1.75 0.89 -2.39
CA LYS A 45 -1.66 0.88 -0.91
C LYS A 45 -0.36 0.22 -0.44
N LYS A 46 0.07 -0.84 -1.13
CA LYS A 46 1.26 -1.59 -0.79
C LYS A 46 2.50 -0.72 -0.96
N ASP A 47 2.67 -0.08 -2.12
CA ASP A 47 3.81 0.79 -2.39
C ASP A 47 3.83 1.99 -1.44
N ALA A 48 2.66 2.56 -1.14
CA ALA A 48 2.54 3.64 -0.16
C ALA A 48 2.95 3.20 1.25
N THR A 49 2.56 1.98 1.65
CA THR A 49 2.93 1.39 2.95
C THR A 49 4.43 1.13 3.01
N ASP A 50 5.00 0.53 1.97
CA ASP A 50 6.42 0.22 1.89
C ASP A 50 7.27 1.51 1.95
N ALA A 51 6.89 2.54 1.17
CA ALA A 51 7.56 3.84 1.18
C ALA A 51 7.43 4.55 2.54
N CYS A 52 6.24 4.52 3.17
CA CYS A 52 6.04 5.11 4.50
C CYS A 52 6.81 4.37 5.60
N ASN A 53 6.96 3.05 5.50
CA ASN A 53 7.77 2.26 6.43
C ASN A 53 9.26 2.56 6.27
N GLN A 54 9.70 2.81 5.04
CA GLN A 54 11.07 3.22 4.77
C GLN A 54 11.36 4.59 5.40
N LEU A 55 10.44 5.56 5.23
CA LEU A 55 10.50 6.84 5.94
C LEU A 55 10.49 6.64 7.46
N ASN A 56 9.60 5.80 8.00
CA ASN A 56 9.53 5.53 9.42
C ASN A 56 10.87 5.05 9.99
N THR A 57 11.59 4.20 9.27
CA THR A 57 12.91 3.70 9.68
C THR A 57 13.94 4.83 9.74
N THR A 58 13.95 5.72 8.75
CA THR A 58 14.85 6.90 8.73
C THR A 58 14.49 7.88 9.85
N TRP A 59 13.21 8.16 10.05
CA TRP A 59 12.73 9.10 11.07
C TRP A 59 12.88 8.55 12.51
N ALA A 60 12.82 7.23 12.69
CA ALA A 60 13.06 6.58 13.98
C ALA A 60 14.46 6.87 14.54
N LEU A 61 15.46 7.06 13.68
CA LEU A 61 16.81 7.48 14.10
C LEU A 61 16.83 8.88 14.73
N LEU A 62 15.84 9.71 14.42
CA LEU A 62 15.66 11.07 14.94
C LEU A 62 14.54 11.14 15.99
N ALA A 63 14.25 10.01 16.67
CA ALA A 63 13.14 9.87 17.62
C ALA A 63 11.76 10.25 17.04
N GLY A 64 11.60 10.13 15.71
CA GLY A 64 10.36 10.35 15.00
C GLY A 64 9.60 9.05 14.68
N SER A 65 8.35 9.18 14.26
CA SER A 65 7.52 8.08 13.78
C SER A 65 6.67 8.51 12.61
N CYS A 66 6.46 7.62 11.63
CA CYS A 66 5.64 7.90 10.46
C CYS A 66 4.44 6.96 10.38
N LYS A 67 3.29 7.51 9.95
CA LYS A 67 2.05 6.76 9.79
C LYS A 67 1.37 7.08 8.46
N LEU A 68 0.98 6.02 7.74
CA LEU A 68 0.22 6.15 6.51
C LEU A 68 -1.26 6.46 6.82
N ASN A 69 -1.78 7.52 6.21
CA ASN A 69 -3.19 7.93 6.15
C ASN A 69 -3.74 7.74 4.74
#